data_AF-A0A3C1Y6C9-F1
#
_entry.id   AF-A0A3C1Y6C9-F1
#
_cell.length_a   1.000
_cell.length_b   1.000
_cell.length_c   1.000
_cell.angle_alpha   90.00
_cell.angle_beta   90.00
_cell.angle_gamma   90.00
#
_symmetry.space_group_name_H-M   'P 1'
#
loop_
_entity.id
_entity.type
_entity.pdbx_description
1 polymer ?
#
loop_
_entity_poly.entity_id
_entity_poly.type
_entity_poly.pdbx_seq_one_letter_code
_entity_poly.pdbx_strand_id
1 'polypeptide(L)' 'GTADDNVHPENTIEFVSRLQEAGMDCDVLMFPNMNHSINGCGSRRVVYAKMIDFFRRNLK' A
#
# COMPACT_ATOMS: atom_id res chain seq x y z
N GLY A 1 1.78 5.20 5.34
CA GLY A 1 0.34 5.51 5.50
C GLY A 1 0.05 6.85 4.84
N THR A 2 -1.19 7.36 4.85
CA THR A 2 -1.47 8.64 4.17
C THR A 2 -1.01 9.88 4.95
N ALA A 3 -0.54 9.71 6.19
CA ALA A 3 0.01 10.78 7.02
C ALA A 3 1.50 10.51 7.35
N ASP A 4 2.20 9.85 6.42
CA ASP A 4 3.63 9.56 6.53
C ASP A 4 4.44 10.81 6.19
N ASP A 5 5.18 11.32 7.17
CA ASP A 5 6.03 12.51 7.08
C ASP A 5 7.50 12.18 6.80
N ASN A 6 7.86 10.90 6.79
CA ASN A 6 9.20 10.42 6.45
C ASN A 6 9.25 9.94 5.00
N VAL A 7 8.35 9.03 4.62
CA VAL A 7 8.17 8.55 3.24
C VAL A 7 6.78 8.95 2.76
N HIS A 8 6.74 10.17 2.24
CA HIS A 8 5.57 10.86 1.72
C HIS A 8 4.70 9.99 0.78
N PRO A 9 3.37 9.96 0.96
CA PRO A 9 2.46 9.16 0.14
C PRO A 9 2.46 9.56 -1.35
N GLU A 10 2.89 10.79 -1.67
CA GLU A 10 3.06 11.31 -3.02
C GLU A 10 3.98 10.42 -3.86
N ASN A 11 4.98 9.77 -3.25
CA ASN A 11 5.84 8.80 -3.93
C ASN A 11 5.03 7.63 -4.53
N THR A 12 4.03 7.13 -3.78
CA THR A 12 3.15 6.06 -4.27
C THR A 12 2.20 6.59 -5.35
N ILE A 13 1.68 7.81 -5.17
CA ILE A 13 0.79 8.44 -6.15
C ILE A 13 1.52 8.66 -7.49
N GLU A 14 2.76 9.16 -7.46
CA GLU A 14 3.57 9.31 -8.66
C GLU A 14 3.81 7.96 -9.34
N PHE A 15 4.20 6.93 -8.59
CA PHE A 15 4.41 5.58 -9.14
C PHE A 15 3.14 5.06 -9.85
N VAL A 16 1.97 5.20 -9.22
CA VAL A 16 0.68 4.80 -9.82
C VAL A 16 0.39 5.61 -11.09
N SER A 17 0.65 6.92 -11.09
CA SER A 17 0.49 7.78 -12.28
C SER A 17 1.33 7.26 -13.45
N ARG A 18 2.62 6.95 -13.21
CA ARG A 18 3.51 6.45 -14.27
C ARG A 18 3.10 5.08 -14.79
N LEU A 19 2.60 4.18 -13.92
CA LEU A 19 2.06 2.89 -14.37
C LEU A 19 0.85 3.10 -15.29
N GLN A 20 -0.08 3.98 -14.91
CA GLN A 20 -1.27 4.28 -15.70
C GLN A 20 -0.91 4.90 -17.06
N GLU A 21 0.06 5.82 -17.10
CA GLU A 21 0.61 6.38 -18.36
C GLU A 21 1.19 5.29 -19.28
N ALA A 22 1.76 4.23 -18.69
CA ALA A 22 2.28 3.08 -19.42
C ALA A 22 1.20 2.03 -19.79
N GLY A 23 -0.08 2.28 -19.47
CA GLY A 23 -1.17 1.32 -19.71
C GLY A 23 -1.15 0.12 -18.76
N MET A 24 -0.50 0.25 -17.60
CA MET A 24 -0.38 -0.77 -16.56
C MET A 24 -1.15 -0.37 -15.31
N ASP A 25 -1.54 -1.36 -14.52
CA ASP A 25 -2.17 -1.18 -13.22
C ASP A 25 -1.39 -1.87 -12.08
N CYS A 26 -1.74 -1.56 -10.84
CA CYS A 26 -1.22 -2.24 -9.65
C CYS A 26 -2.23 -2.23 -8.50
N ASP A 27 -2.10 -3.21 -7.61
CA ASP A 27 -2.85 -3.28 -6.36
C ASP A 27 -2.23 -2.33 -5.32
N VAL A 28 -3.03 -1.39 -4.79
CA VAL A 28 -2.60 -0.45 -3.74
C VAL A 28 -3.45 -0.62 -2.48
N LEU A 29 -2.80 -0.70 -1.31
CA LEU A 29 -3.45 -0.71 0.00
C LEU A 29 -3.05 0.54 0.79
N MET A 30 -4.00 1.45 1.00
CA MET A 30 -3.79 2.69 1.76
C MET A 30 -4.32 2.59 3.18
N PHE A 31 -3.62 3.23 4.12
CA PHE A 31 -4.04 3.34 5.51
C PHE A 31 -4.18 4.83 5.88
N PRO A 32 -5.42 5.35 5.96
CA PRO A 32 -5.69 6.74 6.31
C PRO A 32 -5.16 7.10 7.70
N ASN A 33 -4.61 8.31 7.83
CA ASN A 33 -4.14 8.89 9.10
C ASN A 33 -3.07 8.04 9.82
N MET A 34 -2.35 7.19 9.07
CA MET A 34 -1.21 6.42 9.58
C MET A 34 0.09 7.02 9.05
N ASN A 35 1.10 7.09 9.90
CA ASN A 35 2.43 7.60 9.56
C ASN A 35 3.32 6.51 8.94
N HIS A 36 4.64 6.63 9.10
CA HIS A 36 5.63 5.65 8.65
C HIS A 36 5.52 4.27 9.31
N SER A 37 4.68 4.14 10.33
CA SER A 37 4.33 2.85 10.94
C SER A 37 2.83 2.61 10.86
N ILE A 38 2.44 1.40 10.46
CA ILE A 38 1.04 0.97 10.51
C ILE A 38 0.81 0.31 11.86
N ASN A 39 0.26 1.06 12.82
CA ASN A 39 0.09 0.64 14.23
C ASN A 39 -1.35 0.83 14.72
N GLY A 40 -1.68 0.19 15.85
CA GLY A 40 -2.98 0.35 16.51
C GLY A 40 -4.13 -0.44 15.87
N CYS A 41 -5.22 -0.59 16.63
CA CYS A 41 -6.55 -1.07 16.18
C CYS A 41 -6.57 -2.31 15.26
N GLY A 42 -5.57 -3.20 15.36
CA GLY A 42 -5.47 -4.38 14.48
C GLY A 42 -5.07 -4.08 13.03
N SER A 43 -4.63 -2.86 12.70
CA SER A 43 -4.23 -2.46 11.34
C SER A 43 -3.09 -3.31 10.78
N ARG A 44 -2.13 -3.73 11.62
CA ARG A 44 -1.07 -4.67 11.22
C ARG A 44 -1.61 -6.01 10.74
N ARG A 45 -2.67 -6.51 11.35
CA ARG A 45 -3.31 -7.78 10.92
C ARG A 45 -3.83 -7.65 9.48
N VAL A 46 -4.38 -6.49 9.12
CA VAL A 46 -4.86 -6.21 7.76
C VAL A 46 -3.70 -6.20 6.75
N VAL A 47 -2.57 -5.58 7.10
CA VAL A 47 -1.35 -5.61 6.27
C VAL A 47 -0.94 -7.05 5.95
N TYR A 48 -0.74 -7.88 6.97
CA TYR A 48 -0.32 -9.26 6.78
C TYR A 48 -1.39 -10.10 6.07
N ALA A 49 -2.67 -9.89 6.35
CA ALA A 49 -3.75 -10.59 5.68
C ALA A 49 -3.77 -10.31 4.17
N LYS A 50 -3.64 -9.05 3.76
CA LYS A 50 -3.58 -8.68 2.33
C LYS A 50 -2.33 -9.24 1.65
N MET A 51 -1.18 -9.22 2.32
CA MET A 51 0.07 -9.79 1.80
C MET A 51 -0.05 -11.30 1.56
N ILE A 52 -0.54 -12.05 2.55
CA ILE A 52 -0.75 -13.50 2.44
C ILE A 52 -1.74 -13.83 1.32
N ASP A 53 -2.83 -13.06 1.21
CA ASP A 53 -3.80 -13.23 0.13
C ASP A 53 -3.19 -13.00 -1.26
N PHE A 54 -2.37 -11.95 -1.42
CA PHE A 54 -1.66 -11.69 -2.67
C PHE A 54 -0.76 -12.87 -3.06
N PHE A 55 0.02 -13.44 -2.12
CA PHE A 55 0.86 -14.60 -2.40
C PHE A 55 0.05 -15.84 -2.78
N ARG A 56 -1.04 -16.12 -2.08
CA ARG A 56 -1.91 -17.26 -2.40
C ARG A 56 -2.52 -17.18 -3.80
N ARG A 57 -2.82 -15.96 -4.27
CA ARG A 57 -3.39 -15.73 -5.60
C ARG A 57 -2.36 -15.79 -6.73
N ASN A 58 -1.12 -15.37 -6.48
CA ASN A 58 -0.16 -15.09 -7.55
C ASN A 58 1.11 -15.97 -7.54
N LEU A 59 1.43 -16.68 -6.45
CA LEU A 59 2.72 -17.37 -6.28
C LEU A 59 2.54 -18.85 -5.87
N LYS A 60 1.68 -19.60 -6.55
CA LYS A 60 1.56 -21.05 -6.29
C LYS A 60 2.80 -21.83 -6.71
#